data_AF-A0A3N5SJD0-F1
#
_entry.id   AF-A0A3N5SJD0-F1
#
_cell.length_a   1.000
_cell.length_b   1.000
_cell.length_c   1.000
_cell.angle_alpha   90.00
_cell.angle_beta   90.00
_cell.angle_gamma   90.00
#
_symmetry.space_group_name_H-M   'P 1'
#
loop_
_entity.id
_entity.type
_entity.pdbx_description
1 polymer ?
#
loop_
_entity_poly.entity_id
_entity_poly.type
_entity_poly.pdbx_seq_one_letter_code
_entity_poly.pdbx_strand_id
1 'polypeptide(L)'
;MISAILWQKRRSLYWAFAIALVVLSYAAFATYVLFPAAPPWWATFYGYLPDQPVTLDHFVTDGASLAKGANPVAAMPSLHAAYPIFIAMVAIYVWGKRGIPVIILPLGVVFSTVYLGHHYLIDAMAGAAYALIVFCTVYLWAVRFTARHAIFSRTLFPQPAASRTVVRSDAGK
;
A
#
# COMPACT_ATOMS: atom_id res chain seq x y z
N MET A 1 -3.95 -3.98 9.62
CA MET A 1 -3.47 -5.28 10.18
C MET A 1 -2.05 -5.63 9.75
N ILE A 2 -1.71 -5.61 8.45
CA ILE A 2 -0.34 -5.90 7.96
C ILE A 2 0.71 -4.96 8.58
N SER A 3 0.42 -3.66 8.68
CA SER A 3 1.28 -2.67 9.35
C SER A 3 1.56 -3.02 10.82
N ALA A 4 0.55 -3.47 11.57
CA ALA A 4 0.70 -3.88 12.96
C ALA A 4 1.58 -5.14 13.10
N ILE A 5 1.43 -6.12 12.20
CA ILE A 5 2.28 -7.31 12.16
C ILE A 5 3.74 -6.93 11.88
N LEU A 6 3.97 -6.01 10.93
CA LEU A 6 5.31 -5.49 10.64
C LEU A 6 5.89 -4.75 11.84
N TRP A 7 5.11 -3.93 12.54
CA TRP A 7 5.55 -3.23 13.75
C TRP A 7 6.01 -4.19 14.84
N GLN A 8 5.21 -5.22 15.12
CA GLN A 8 5.49 -6.18 16.19
C GLN A 8 6.66 -7.12 15.84
N LYS A 9 6.74 -7.61 14.60
CA LYS A 9 7.71 -8.65 14.22
C LYS A 9 8.97 -8.13 13.56
N ARG A 10 8.91 -7.00 12.84
CA ARG A 10 9.99 -6.49 11.97
C ARG A 10 9.97 -4.96 11.87
N ARG A 11 10.34 -4.29 12.96
CA ARG A 11 10.26 -2.82 13.11
C ARG A 11 10.99 -2.03 12.01
N SER A 12 12.07 -2.55 11.44
CA SER A 12 12.76 -1.95 10.29
C SER A 12 11.90 -1.92 9.03
N LEU A 13 11.19 -3.02 8.73
CA LEU A 13 10.30 -3.11 7.58
C LEU A 13 9.04 -2.26 7.75
N TYR A 14 8.59 -2.07 8.99
CA TYR A 14 7.47 -1.16 9.27
C TYR A 14 7.77 0.27 8.83
N TRP A 15 8.95 0.81 9.14
CA TRP A 15 9.28 2.18 8.76
C TRP A 15 9.43 2.33 7.25
N ALA A 16 10.04 1.36 6.57
CA ALA A 16 10.05 1.32 5.11
C ALA A 16 8.64 1.31 4.52
N PHE A 17 7.72 0.53 5.10
CA PHE A 17 6.31 0.50 4.70
C PHE A 17 5.62 1.85 4.94
N ALA A 18 5.77 2.45 6.12
CA ALA A 18 5.12 3.70 6.48
C ALA A 18 5.59 4.87 5.61
N ILE A 19 6.91 5.00 5.38
CA ILE A 19 7.47 6.04 4.52
C ILE A 19 6.97 5.86 3.08
N ALA A 20 7.01 4.64 2.55
CA ALA A 20 6.51 4.36 1.22
C ALA A 20 5.02 4.67 1.08
N LEU A 21 4.20 4.33 2.09
CA LEU A 21 2.77 4.65 2.09
C LEU A 21 2.53 6.16 2.06
N VAL A 22 3.27 6.92 2.86
CA VAL A 22 3.20 8.38 2.89
C VAL A 22 3.61 8.99 1.54
N VAL A 23 4.72 8.53 0.96
CA VAL A 23 5.17 9.00 -0.36
C VAL A 23 4.14 8.69 -1.43
N LEU A 24 3.54 7.50 -1.41
CA LEU A 24 2.47 7.11 -2.33
C LEU A 24 1.27 8.06 -2.21
N SER A 25 0.82 8.34 -0.99
CA SER A 25 -0.31 9.25 -0.73
C SER A 25 -0.04 10.66 -1.23
N TYR A 26 1.12 11.24 -0.94
CA TYR A 26 1.46 12.60 -1.37
C TYR A 26 1.71 12.70 -2.88
N ALA A 27 2.30 11.68 -3.51
CA ALA A 27 2.52 11.68 -4.95
C ALA A 27 1.20 11.55 -5.73
N ALA A 28 0.29 10.70 -5.24
CA ALA A 28 -1.07 10.61 -5.77
C ALA A 28 -1.84 11.92 -5.57
N PHE A 29 -1.73 12.54 -4.40
CA PHE A 29 -2.36 13.83 -4.11
C PHE A 29 -1.82 14.95 -5.00
N ALA A 30 -0.51 15.03 -5.23
CA ALA A 30 0.08 16.00 -6.14
C ALA A 30 -0.43 15.83 -7.58
N THR A 31 -0.56 14.58 -8.04
CA THR A 31 -1.12 14.29 -9.37
C THR A 31 -2.59 14.71 -9.45
N TYR A 32 -3.36 14.43 -8.39
CA TYR A 32 -4.75 14.85 -8.28
C TYR A 32 -4.91 16.37 -8.43
N VAL A 33 -4.06 17.16 -7.76
CA VAL A 33 -4.09 18.63 -7.88
C VAL A 33 -3.78 19.10 -9.31
N LEU A 34 -2.92 18.38 -10.03
CA LEU A 34 -2.51 18.75 -11.39
C LEU A 34 -3.49 18.26 -12.47
N PHE A 35 -4.16 17.13 -12.27
CA PHE A 35 -5.07 16.50 -13.22
C PHE A 35 -6.38 16.08 -12.54
N PRO A 36 -7.32 17.03 -12.33
CA PRO A 36 -8.66 16.71 -11.88
C PRO A 36 -9.43 16.02 -13.01
N ALA A 37 -9.49 14.68 -12.98
CA ALA A 37 -10.22 13.89 -13.96
C ALA A 37 -11.67 13.68 -13.52
N ALA A 38 -12.63 13.99 -14.39
CA ALA A 38 -14.04 13.75 -14.15
C ALA A 38 -14.34 12.24 -14.06
N PRO A 39 -15.06 11.76 -13.04
CA PRO A 39 -15.38 10.35 -12.87
C PRO A 39 -16.46 9.84 -13.85
N PRO A 40 -16.60 8.52 -14.06
CA PRO A 40 -17.52 7.95 -15.06
C PRO A 40 -18.99 8.35 -14.86
N TRP A 41 -19.49 8.35 -13.61
CA TRP A 41 -20.86 8.77 -13.30
C TRP A 41 -21.15 10.22 -13.73
N TRP A 42 -20.17 11.11 -13.62
CA TRP A 42 -20.29 12.51 -14.04
C TRP A 42 -20.33 12.60 -15.56
N ALA A 43 -19.48 11.85 -16.25
CA ALA A 43 -19.48 11.77 -17.70
C ALA A 43 -20.80 11.22 -18.27
N THR A 44 -21.42 10.21 -17.64
CA THR A 44 -22.75 9.74 -18.05
C THR A 44 -23.85 10.76 -17.77
N PHE A 45 -23.81 11.50 -16.65
CA PHE A 45 -24.81 12.53 -16.34
C PHE A 45 -24.88 13.63 -17.42
N TYR A 46 -23.74 13.99 -18.02
CA TYR A 46 -23.66 14.96 -19.12
C TYR A 46 -23.73 14.34 -20.53
N GLY A 47 -24.01 13.03 -20.63
CA GLY A 47 -24.24 12.35 -21.91
C GLY A 47 -22.98 11.98 -22.70
N TYR A 48 -21.79 12.00 -22.08
CA TYR A 48 -20.53 11.60 -22.73
C TYR A 48 -20.33 10.08 -22.79
N LEU A 49 -21.09 9.31 -22.01
CA LEU A 49 -21.08 7.85 -21.98
C LEU A 49 -22.50 7.32 -22.18
N PRO A 50 -22.69 6.21 -22.94
CA PRO A 50 -24.01 5.69 -23.28
C PRO A 50 -24.71 4.98 -22.10
N ASP A 51 -23.95 4.39 -21.17
CA ASP A 51 -24.49 3.53 -20.11
C ASP A 51 -24.42 4.18 -18.72
N GLN A 52 -25.54 4.13 -18.00
CA GLN A 52 -25.63 4.52 -16.59
C GLN A 52 -24.98 3.43 -15.71
N PRO A 53 -24.06 3.80 -14.80
CA PRO A 53 -23.47 2.83 -13.87
C PRO A 53 -24.55 2.15 -13.02
N VAL A 54 -24.33 0.88 -12.68
CA VAL A 54 -25.20 0.16 -11.74
C VAL A 54 -25.02 0.79 -10.36
N THR A 55 -26.04 1.47 -9.85
CA THR A 55 -26.02 2.06 -8.51
C THR A 55 -26.51 1.05 -7.47
N LEU A 56 -25.86 1.07 -6.29
CA LEU A 56 -26.27 0.27 -5.13
C LEU A 56 -27.10 1.12 -4.15
N ASP A 57 -27.87 2.07 -4.68
CA ASP A 57 -28.59 3.09 -3.90
C ASP A 57 -29.51 2.50 -2.83
N HIS A 58 -30.03 1.30 -3.08
CA HIS A 58 -30.91 0.57 -2.17
C HIS A 58 -30.18 -0.25 -1.10
N PHE A 59 -28.87 -0.47 -1.22
CA PHE A 59 -28.10 -1.37 -0.35
C PHE A 59 -27.01 -0.67 0.46
N VAL A 60 -26.51 0.48 -0.01
CA VAL A 60 -25.34 1.14 0.60
C VAL A 60 -25.64 2.60 0.94
N THR A 61 -25.70 3.47 -0.07
CA THR A 61 -25.90 4.92 0.06
C THR A 61 -26.38 5.44 -1.28
N ASP A 62 -27.29 6.42 -1.28
CA ASP A 62 -27.82 7.00 -2.51
C ASP A 62 -26.71 7.72 -3.30
N GLY A 63 -26.74 7.57 -4.63
CA GLY A 63 -25.79 8.19 -5.54
C GLY A 63 -25.68 9.71 -5.38
N ALA A 64 -26.76 10.37 -4.92
CA ALA A 64 -26.76 11.80 -4.63
C ALA A 64 -25.90 12.16 -3.40
N SER A 65 -25.84 11.33 -2.36
CA SER A 65 -24.94 11.54 -1.23
C SER A 65 -23.50 11.17 -1.58
N LEU A 66 -23.29 10.17 -2.44
CA LEU A 66 -21.97 9.84 -2.99
C LEU A 66 -21.40 10.98 -3.83
N ALA A 67 -22.22 11.60 -4.68
CA ALA A 67 -21.85 12.73 -5.52
C ALA A 67 -21.58 14.02 -4.71
N LYS A 68 -22.07 14.10 -3.47
CA LYS A 68 -21.76 15.18 -2.51
C LYS A 68 -20.58 14.84 -1.59
N GLY A 69 -19.94 13.69 -1.78
CA GLY A 69 -18.75 13.29 -1.03
C GLY A 69 -17.59 14.25 -1.24
N ALA A 70 -16.55 14.13 -0.41
CA ALA A 70 -15.43 15.05 -0.35
C ALA A 70 -14.61 15.20 -1.67
N ASN A 71 -14.90 14.39 -2.70
CA ASN A 71 -14.14 14.40 -3.93
C ASN A 71 -14.96 14.13 -5.21
N PRO A 72 -15.84 15.06 -5.62
CA PRO A 72 -16.80 14.84 -6.70
C PRO A 72 -16.20 14.84 -8.11
N VAL A 73 -14.93 15.25 -8.31
CA VAL A 73 -14.33 15.45 -9.66
C VAL A 73 -12.92 14.85 -9.79
N ALA A 74 -12.68 13.69 -9.18
CA ALA A 74 -11.31 13.22 -8.96
C ALA A 74 -11.11 11.72 -9.16
N ALA A 75 -11.08 11.33 -10.42
CA ALA A 75 -10.91 9.94 -10.79
C ALA A 75 -9.44 9.50 -10.70
N MET A 76 -8.46 10.42 -10.83
CA MET A 76 -7.05 10.09 -11.09
C MET A 76 -6.05 10.60 -10.03
N PRO A 77 -5.06 9.78 -9.62
CA PRO A 77 -4.98 8.32 -9.73
C PRO A 77 -5.78 7.60 -8.63
N SER A 78 -6.26 6.39 -8.88
CA SER A 78 -7.10 5.66 -7.91
C SER A 78 -6.29 5.19 -6.69
N LEU A 79 -6.40 5.91 -5.57
CA LEU A 79 -5.84 5.50 -4.28
C LEU A 79 -6.52 4.23 -3.75
N HIS A 80 -7.80 4.02 -4.08
CA HIS A 80 -8.52 2.78 -3.79
C HIS A 80 -7.84 1.56 -4.41
N ALA A 81 -7.29 1.68 -5.62
CA ALA A 81 -6.48 0.64 -6.24
C ALA A 81 -5.04 0.61 -5.69
N ALA A 82 -4.39 1.78 -5.56
CA ALA A 82 -2.98 1.87 -5.21
C ALA A 82 -2.63 1.26 -3.84
N TYR A 83 -3.42 1.56 -2.79
CA TYR A 83 -3.15 1.06 -1.45
C TYR A 83 -3.18 -0.48 -1.32
N PRO A 84 -4.26 -1.19 -1.71
CA PRO A 84 -4.30 -2.64 -1.58
C PRO A 84 -3.29 -3.34 -2.49
N ILE A 85 -2.98 -2.77 -3.67
CA ILE A 85 -1.93 -3.30 -4.55
C ILE A 85 -0.57 -3.19 -3.86
N PHE A 86 -0.22 -2.00 -3.33
CA PHE A 86 1.02 -1.80 -2.59
C PHE A 86 1.14 -2.74 -1.39
N ILE A 87 0.06 -2.89 -0.62
CA ILE A 87 -0.01 -3.79 0.53
C ILE A 87 0.19 -5.26 0.10
N ALA A 88 -0.43 -5.69 -1.00
CA ALA A 88 -0.26 -7.04 -1.53
C ALA A 88 1.20 -7.29 -1.96
N MET A 89 1.84 -6.33 -2.64
CA MET A 89 3.25 -6.43 -3.01
C MET A 89 4.16 -6.56 -1.79
N VAL A 90 3.96 -5.74 -0.77
CA VAL A 90 4.71 -5.83 0.50
C VAL A 90 4.47 -7.18 1.18
N ALA A 91 3.23 -7.67 1.19
CA ALA A 91 2.90 -8.95 1.79
C ALA A 91 3.60 -10.12 1.08
N ILE A 92 3.60 -10.14 -0.25
CA ILE A 92 4.29 -11.15 -1.06
C ILE A 92 5.80 -11.05 -0.87
N TYR A 93 6.36 -9.85 -0.81
CA TYR A 93 7.79 -9.65 -0.56
C TYR A 93 8.23 -10.17 0.82
N VAL A 94 7.43 -9.94 1.87
CA VAL A 94 7.79 -10.32 3.24
C VAL A 94 7.50 -11.78 3.55
N TRP A 95 6.38 -12.33 3.05
CA TRP A 95 5.90 -13.68 3.39
C TRP A 95 5.91 -14.68 2.24
N GLY A 96 6.37 -14.28 1.04
CA GLY A 96 6.46 -15.15 -0.14
C GLY A 96 5.09 -15.69 -0.56
N LYS A 97 5.01 -17.00 -0.82
CA LYS A 97 3.77 -17.68 -1.25
C LYS A 97 2.61 -17.51 -0.27
N ARG A 98 2.88 -17.32 1.03
CA ARG A 98 1.84 -17.09 2.04
C ARG A 98 1.17 -15.70 1.91
N GLY A 99 1.79 -14.77 1.19
CA GLY A 99 1.22 -13.45 0.89
C GLY A 99 0.32 -13.42 -0.34
N ILE A 100 0.34 -14.46 -1.19
CA ILE A 100 -0.46 -14.53 -2.43
C ILE A 100 -1.97 -14.36 -2.18
N PRO A 101 -2.58 -14.95 -1.14
CA PRO A 101 -4.01 -14.76 -0.89
C PRO A 101 -4.43 -13.30 -0.73
N VAL A 102 -3.51 -12.40 -0.35
CA VAL A 102 -3.79 -10.96 -0.20
C VAL A 102 -4.17 -10.32 -1.54
N ILE A 103 -3.78 -10.90 -2.69
CA ILE A 103 -4.11 -10.38 -4.03
C ILE A 103 -5.63 -10.33 -4.26
N ILE A 104 -6.42 -11.14 -3.55
CA ILE A 104 -7.88 -11.10 -3.69
C ILE A 104 -8.47 -9.72 -3.31
N LEU A 105 -7.83 -9.01 -2.37
CA LEU A 105 -8.25 -7.66 -1.95
C LEU A 105 -8.13 -6.63 -3.08
N PRO A 106 -6.96 -6.37 -3.69
CA PRO A 106 -6.86 -5.40 -4.77
C PRO A 106 -7.71 -5.80 -5.98
N LEU A 107 -7.85 -7.09 -6.29
CA LEU A 107 -8.73 -7.53 -7.38
C LEU A 107 -10.20 -7.17 -7.10
N GLY A 108 -10.69 -7.46 -5.89
CA GLY A 108 -12.05 -7.10 -5.49
C GLY A 108 -12.30 -5.60 -5.51
N VAL A 109 -11.32 -4.80 -5.06
CA VAL A 109 -11.44 -3.32 -5.05
C VAL A 109 -11.40 -2.73 -6.45
N VAL A 110 -10.50 -3.20 -7.33
CA VAL A 110 -10.47 -2.73 -8.73
C VAL A 110 -11.75 -3.12 -9.44
N PHE A 111 -12.23 -4.35 -9.24
CA PHE A 111 -13.50 -4.79 -9.81
C PHE A 111 -14.67 -3.92 -9.33
N SER A 112 -14.82 -3.71 -8.02
CA SER A 112 -15.94 -2.93 -7.48
C SER A 112 -15.93 -1.47 -7.91
N THR A 113 -14.75 -0.84 -7.94
CA THR A 113 -14.61 0.57 -8.34
C THR A 113 -14.95 0.82 -9.81
N VAL A 114 -14.60 -0.12 -10.70
CA VAL A 114 -14.95 -0.05 -12.12
C VAL A 114 -16.43 -0.43 -12.34
N TYR A 115 -16.90 -1.52 -11.70
CA TYR A 115 -18.26 -2.02 -11.86
C TYR A 115 -19.33 -1.00 -11.41
N LEU A 116 -19.06 -0.28 -10.32
CA LEU A 116 -19.94 0.77 -9.81
C LEU A 116 -19.72 2.14 -10.50
N GLY A 117 -18.88 2.21 -11.54
CA GLY A 117 -18.61 3.44 -12.28
C GLY A 117 -17.99 4.58 -11.46
N HIS A 118 -17.26 4.24 -10.38
CA HIS A 118 -16.60 5.24 -9.54
C HIS A 118 -15.27 5.70 -10.15
N HIS A 119 -14.60 4.80 -10.86
CA HIS A 119 -13.32 5.05 -11.51
C HIS A 119 -13.28 4.36 -12.87
N TYR A 120 -12.56 4.95 -13.82
CA TYR A 120 -12.19 4.25 -15.04
C TYR A 120 -11.13 3.18 -14.75
N LEU A 121 -11.08 2.16 -15.59
CA LEU A 121 -10.02 1.15 -15.53
C LEU A 121 -8.63 1.78 -15.63
N ILE A 122 -8.49 2.84 -16.41
CA ILE A 122 -7.22 3.57 -16.55
C ILE A 122 -6.78 4.22 -15.22
N ASP A 123 -7.71 4.62 -14.36
CA ASP A 123 -7.41 5.19 -13.04
C ASP A 123 -6.80 4.14 -12.11
N ALA A 124 -7.35 2.92 -12.18
CA ALA A 124 -6.85 1.77 -11.43
C ALA A 124 -5.46 1.36 -11.94
N MET A 125 -5.23 1.39 -13.26
CA MET A 125 -3.92 1.13 -13.85
C MET A 125 -2.88 2.19 -13.44
N ALA A 126 -3.26 3.47 -13.42
CA ALA A 126 -2.40 4.54 -12.92
C ALA A 126 -2.07 4.33 -11.43
N GLY A 127 -3.06 3.98 -10.60
CA GLY A 127 -2.84 3.63 -9.20
C GLY A 127 -1.90 2.43 -9.02
N ALA A 128 -2.03 1.39 -9.86
CA ALA A 128 -1.15 0.23 -9.86
C ALA A 128 0.30 0.62 -10.25
N ALA A 129 0.47 1.48 -11.26
CA ALA A 129 1.77 1.99 -11.66
C ALA A 129 2.44 2.79 -10.52
N TYR A 130 1.69 3.66 -9.85
CA TYR A 130 2.16 4.39 -8.68
C TYR A 130 2.61 3.45 -7.55
N ALA A 131 1.79 2.45 -7.22
CA ALA A 131 2.12 1.44 -6.23
C ALA A 131 3.41 0.69 -6.57
N LEU A 132 3.57 0.27 -7.84
CA LEU A 132 4.76 -0.41 -8.33
C LEU A 132 6.00 0.48 -8.24
N ILE A 133 5.92 1.73 -8.71
CA ILE A 133 7.04 2.68 -8.69
C ILE A 133 7.49 2.92 -7.25
N VAL A 134 6.57 3.23 -6.33
CA VAL A 134 6.90 3.50 -4.92
C VAL A 134 7.46 2.25 -4.23
N PHE A 135 6.93 1.07 -4.55
CA PHE A 135 7.47 -0.18 -4.04
C PHE A 135 8.93 -0.38 -4.49
N CYS A 136 9.19 -0.26 -5.79
CA CYS A 136 10.52 -0.50 -6.38
C CYS A 136 11.55 0.54 -5.93
N THR A 137 11.15 1.81 -5.85
CA THR A 137 12.05 2.93 -5.55
C THR A 137 12.20 3.18 -4.06
N VAL A 138 11.11 3.39 -3.32
CA VAL A 138 11.15 3.82 -1.92
C VAL A 138 11.26 2.63 -0.99
N TYR A 139 10.36 1.66 -1.12
CA TYR A 139 10.29 0.53 -0.17
C TYR A 139 11.54 -0.35 -0.27
N LEU A 140 11.92 -0.81 -1.47
CA LEU A 140 13.11 -1.65 -1.63
C LEU A 140 14.41 -0.92 -1.26
N TRP A 141 14.51 0.39 -1.53
CA TRP A 141 15.65 1.20 -1.12
C TRP A 141 15.74 1.31 0.41
N ALA A 142 14.64 1.65 1.09
CA ALA A 142 14.60 1.79 2.54
C ALA A 142 14.94 0.47 3.27
N VAL A 143 14.45 -0.66 2.74
CA VAL A 143 14.78 -2.01 3.25
C VAL A 143 16.28 -2.29 3.11
N ARG A 144 16.86 -2.00 1.94
CA ARG A 144 18.30 -2.18 1.69
C ARG A 144 19.18 -1.27 2.54
N PHE A 145 18.77 -0.01 2.69
CA PHE A 145 19.49 0.98 3.48
C PHE A 145 19.58 0.57 4.96
N THR A 146 18.45 0.14 5.52
CA THR A 146 18.41 -0.33 6.93
C THR A 146 19.24 -1.60 7.14
N ALA A 147 19.25 -2.52 6.17
CA ALA A 147 20.09 -3.72 6.22
C ALA A 147 21.60 -3.38 6.21
N ARG A 148 22.01 -2.40 5.40
CA ARG A 148 23.41 -1.94 5.32
C ARG A 148 23.89 -1.30 6.62
N HIS A 149 23.07 -0.45 7.23
CA HIS A 149 23.41 0.21 8.50
C HIS A 149 23.53 -0.79 9.66
N ALA A 150 22.68 -1.83 9.68
CA ALA A 150 22.76 -2.88 10.68
C ALA A 150 24.06 -3.70 10.58
N ILE A 151 24.56 -3.96 9.36
CA ILE A 151 25.82 -4.68 9.11
C ILE A 151 27.02 -3.80 9.49
N PHE A 152 26.99 -2.52 9.12
CA PHE A 152 28.07 -1.56 9.43
C PHE A 152 28.23 -1.33 10.94
N SER A 153 27.13 -1.19 11.68
CA SER A 153 27.17 -1.06 13.15
C SER A 153 27.75 -2.29 13.85
N ARG A 154 27.50 -3.50 13.30
CA ARG A 154 28.00 -4.76 13.86
C ARG A 154 29.49 -5.00 13.60
N THR A 155 30.03 -4.40 12.56
CA THR A 155 31.45 -4.53 12.16
C THR A 155 32.34 -3.53 12.87
N LEU A 156 31.86 -2.31 13.12
CA LEU A 156 32.60 -1.27 13.86
C LEU A 156 32.60 -1.47 15.37
N PHE A 157 31.53 -2.04 15.93
CA PHE A 157 31.44 -2.38 17.34
C PHE A 157 31.14 -3.87 17.48
N PRO A 158 32.17 -4.74 17.37
CA PRO A 158 32.02 -6.15 17.69
C PRO A 158 31.52 -6.24 19.14
N GLN A 159 30.35 -6.85 19.35
CA GLN A 159 29.90 -7.17 20.70
C GLN A 159 30.99 -8.02 21.35
N PRO A 160 31.49 -7.66 22.55
CA PRO A 160 32.48 -8.48 23.23
C PRO A 160 31.89 -9.87 23.37
N ALA A 161 32.64 -10.88 22.89
CA ALA A 161 32.23 -12.27 22.95
C ALA A 161 31.75 -12.55 24.38
N ALA A 162 30.46 -12.86 24.53
CA ALA A 162 29.88 -13.18 25.82
C ALA A 162 30.81 -14.22 26.46
N SER A 163 31.53 -13.81 27.51
CA SER A 163 32.47 -14.68 28.18
C SER A 163 31.64 -15.86 28.64
N ARG A 164 31.84 -17.02 28.02
CA ARG A 164 31.38 -18.28 28.59
C ARG A 164 32.08 -18.35 29.93
N THR A 165 31.39 -17.93 30.98
CA THR A 165 31.76 -18.24 32.35
C THR A 165 31.61 -19.74 32.43
N VAL A 166 32.68 -20.45 32.08
CA VAL A 166 32.86 -21.85 32.40
C VAL A 166 32.85 -21.87 33.92
N VAL A 167 31.69 -22.17 34.50
CA VAL A 167 31.57 -22.51 35.91
C VAL A 167 32.37 -23.79 36.06
N ARG A 168 33.65 -23.62 36.38
CA ARG A 168 34.58 -24.69 36.71
C ARG A 168 34.14 -25.22 38.07
N SER A 169 33.34 -26.29 38.03
CA SER A 169 33.01 -27.10 39.19
C SER A 169 34.25 -27.90 39.60
N ASP A 170 35.17 -27.26 40.33
CA ASP A 170 36.26 -27.94 41.01
C ASP A 170 36.12 -27.76 42.53
N ALA A 171 36.33 -28.88 43.25
CA ALA A 171 36.35 -29.12 44.70
C ALA A 171 35.05 -29.75 45.25
N GLY A 172 34.98 -31.00 45.69
CA GLY A 172 36.03 -31.88 46.19
C GLY A 172 35.97 -31.96 47.72
N LYS A 173 35.22 -32.94 48.24
CA LYS A 173 35.43 -33.81 49.42
C LYS A 173 34.12 -34.42 49.87
#